data_AF-A0A5D2V1U1-F1
#
_entry.id   AF-A0A5D2V1U1-F1
#
_cell.length_a   1.000
_cell.length_b   1.000
_cell.length_c   1.000
_cell.angle_alpha   90.00
_cell.angle_beta   90.00
_cell.angle_gamma   90.00
#
_symmetry.space_group_name_H-M   'P 1'
#
loop_
_entity.id
_entity.type
_entity.pdbx_description
1 polymer ?
#
loop_
_entity_poly.entity_id
_entity_poly.type
_entity_poly.pdbx_seq_one_letter_code
_entity_poly.pdbx_strand_id
1 'polypeptide(L)'
;MAKLLGPLPNYTFIFLSFLLLVYSGTQMVEAQVCSRPSQTTGVITCPSNLLCDRRCRDIEGAMYGACQPRLLGSTCLCYVRC
;
A
#
# COMPACT_ATOMS: atom_id res chain seq x y z
N MET A 1 -25.99 43.31 -37.76
CA MET A 1 -24.89 42.43 -38.21
C MET A 1 -24.81 41.26 -37.23
N ALA A 2 -25.50 40.15 -37.54
CA ALA A 2 -25.48 38.96 -36.70
C ALA A 2 -24.33 38.07 -37.18
N LYS A 3 -23.26 37.95 -36.38
CA LYS A 3 -22.13 37.07 -36.68
C LYS A 3 -22.24 35.81 -35.82
N LEU A 4 -22.63 34.74 -36.51
CA LEU A 4 -22.28 33.33 -36.29
C LEU A 4 -22.25 32.82 -34.84
N LEU A 5 -23.40 32.27 -34.43
CA LEU A 5 -23.52 31.26 -33.40
C LEU A 5 -23.17 29.89 -34.04
N GLY A 6 -21.96 29.36 -33.77
CA GLY A 6 -21.45 28.07 -34.27
C GLY A 6 -20.28 27.56 -33.41
N PRO A 7 -19.94 26.26 -33.44
CA PRO A 7 -19.92 25.38 -32.27
C PRO A 7 -18.59 25.46 -31.50
N LEU A 8 -18.58 26.21 -30.40
CA LEU A 8 -17.54 26.18 -29.37
C LEU A 8 -17.83 25.28 -28.13
N PRO A 9 -18.85 24.38 -28.07
CA PRO A 9 -19.10 23.60 -26.87
C PRO A 9 -18.10 22.45 -26.71
N ASN A 10 -17.48 21.95 -27.78
CA ASN A 10 -16.68 20.72 -27.71
C ASN A 10 -15.35 20.90 -26.95
N TYR A 11 -14.59 21.95 -27.26
CA TYR A 11 -13.31 22.18 -26.57
C TYR A 11 -13.51 22.57 -25.10
N THR A 12 -14.54 23.38 -24.83
CA THR A 12 -14.90 23.77 -23.47
C THR A 12 -15.39 22.58 -22.65
N PHE A 13 -16.18 21.67 -23.22
CA PHE A 13 -16.57 20.41 -22.58
C PHE A 13 -15.39 19.48 -22.30
N ILE A 14 -14.47 19.33 -23.26
CA ILE A 14 -13.26 18.50 -23.09
C ILE A 14 -12.39 19.06 -21.96
N PHE A 15 -12.22 20.38 -21.91
CA PHE A 15 -11.44 21.02 -20.85
C PHE A 15 -12.10 20.86 -19.47
N LEU A 16 -13.42 21.04 -19.38
CA LEU A 16 -14.20 20.85 -18.14
C LEU A 16 -14.16 19.40 -17.64
N SER A 17 -14.28 18.42 -18.53
CA SER A 17 -14.21 17.00 -18.16
C SER A 17 -12.83 16.61 -17.63
N PHE A 18 -11.75 17.13 -18.21
CA PHE A 18 -10.40 16.94 -17.68
C PHE A 18 -10.22 17.55 -16.29
N LEU A 19 -10.73 18.77 -16.05
CA LEU A 19 -10.68 19.41 -14.74
C LEU A 19 -11.45 18.61 -13.68
N LEU A 20 -12.61 18.05 -14.04
CA LEU A 20 -13.41 17.21 -13.14
C LEU A 20 -12.69 15.91 -12.76
N LEU A 21 -12.00 15.27 -13.71
CA LEU A 21 -11.22 14.05 -13.47
C LEU A 21 -10.04 14.30 -12.54
N VAL A 22 -9.37 15.45 -12.67
CA VAL A 22 -8.27 15.84 -11.78
C VAL A 22 -8.79 16.21 -10.39
N TYR A 23 -9.97 16.82 -10.31
CA TYR A 23 -10.59 17.19 -9.03
C TYR A 23 -11.22 16.00 -8.30
N SER A 24 -11.68 14.98 -9.01
CA SER A 24 -12.10 13.70 -8.42
C SER A 24 -10.85 12.96 -7.91
N GLY A 25 -10.34 13.42 -6.77
CA GLY A 25 -9.18 12.83 -6.11
C GLY A 25 -9.38 11.33 -5.99
N THR A 26 -8.44 10.57 -6.54
CA THR A 26 -8.42 9.12 -6.37
C THR A 26 -8.22 8.84 -4.89
N GLN A 27 -9.20 8.21 -4.23
CA GLN A 27 -8.94 7.62 -2.92
C GLN A 27 -7.96 6.47 -3.13
N MET A 28 -6.69 6.73 -2.85
CA MET A 28 -5.70 5.67 -2.79
C MET A 28 -6.00 4.84 -1.55
N VAL A 29 -6.59 3.68 -1.75
CA VAL A 29 -6.72 2.68 -0.69
C VAL A 29 -5.33 2.08 -0.49
N GLU A 30 -4.56 2.70 0.40
CA GLU A 30 -3.34 2.10 0.90
C GLU A 30 -3.74 0.85 1.68
N ALA A 31 -3.24 -0.32 1.28
CA ALA A 31 -3.52 -1.56 2.00
C ALA A 31 -3.03 -1.37 3.44
N GLN A 32 -3.89 -1.52 4.44
CA GLN A 32 -3.42 -1.40 5.82
C GLN A 32 -2.51 -2.60 6.10
N VAL A 33 -1.29 -2.32 6.54
CA VAL A 33 -0.33 -3.37 6.86
C VAL A 33 -0.13 -3.37 8.37
N CYS A 34 -0.55 -4.45 9.01
CA CYS A 34 -0.38 -4.65 10.45
C CYS A 34 0.83 -5.53 10.71
N SER A 35 1.60 -5.17 11.74
CA SER A 35 2.70 -6.00 12.22
C SER A 35 2.23 -6.88 13.38
N ARG A 36 2.63 -8.16 13.37
CA ARG A 36 2.43 -9.10 14.47
C ARG A 36 3.72 -9.87 14.74
N PRO A 37 4.03 -10.23 15.99
CA PRO A 37 5.16 -11.10 16.27
C PRO A 37 4.92 -12.50 15.67
N SER A 38 5.98 -13.11 15.15
CA SER A 38 5.93 -14.51 14.69
C SER A 38 5.52 -15.41 15.85
N GLN A 39 4.57 -16.31 15.60
CA GLN A 39 4.08 -17.27 16.59
C GLN A 39 4.92 -18.55 16.62
N THR A 40 5.93 -18.66 15.77
CA THR A 40 6.75 -19.86 15.65
C THR A 40 7.88 -19.88 16.68
N THR A 41 7.95 -20.98 17.45
CA THR A 41 8.82 -21.13 18.63
C THR A 41 10.32 -21.01 18.32
N GLY A 42 10.73 -21.16 17.04
CA GLY A 42 12.13 -21.08 16.61
C GLY A 42 12.62 -19.72 16.11
N VAL A 43 11.74 -18.71 15.96
CA VAL A 43 12.10 -17.38 15.40
C VAL A 43 11.66 -16.22 16.31
N ILE A 44 11.36 -16.51 17.58
CA ILE A 44 11.13 -15.45 18.59
C ILE A 44 12.37 -14.54 18.66
N THR A 45 13.56 -15.15 18.55
CA THR A 45 14.82 -14.47 18.23
C THR A 45 14.98 -14.40 16.71
N CYS A 46 15.38 -13.26 16.17
CA CYS A 46 15.48 -13.09 14.72
C CYS A 46 16.93 -13.30 14.23
N PRO A 47 17.30 -14.50 13.74
CA PRO A 47 18.68 -14.81 13.33
C PRO A 47 19.07 -14.13 12.01
N SER A 48 18.11 -13.93 11.12
CA SER A 48 18.28 -13.14 9.89
C SER A 48 16.93 -12.67 9.35
N ASN A 49 16.94 -11.53 8.66
CA ASN A 49 15.74 -11.02 7.97
C ASN A 49 15.21 -12.02 6.94
N LEU A 50 16.10 -12.72 6.22
CA LEU A 50 15.72 -13.67 5.18
C LEU A 50 14.98 -14.89 5.74
N LEU A 51 15.42 -15.43 6.88
CA LEU A 51 14.71 -16.54 7.53
C LEU A 51 13.36 -16.08 8.09
N CYS A 52 13.31 -14.88 8.67
CA CYS A 52 12.07 -14.30 9.18
C CYS A 52 11.06 -14.08 8.03
N ASP A 53 11.50 -13.50 6.91
CA ASP A 53 10.63 -13.28 5.74
C ASP A 53 10.06 -14.57 5.17
N ARG A 54 10.91 -15.57 4.91
CA ARG A 54 10.46 -16.88 4.42
C ARG A 54 9.50 -17.55 5.40
N ARG A 55 9.80 -17.52 6.70
CA ARG A 55 8.91 -18.09 7.72
C ARG A 55 7.55 -17.41 7.74
N CYS A 56 7.53 -16.08 7.74
CA CYS A 56 6.31 -15.29 7.75
C CYS A 56 5.47 -15.56 6.49
N ARG A 57 6.09 -15.67 5.32
CA ARG A 57 5.40 -15.96 4.06
C ARG A 57 4.92 -17.41 3.95
N ASP A 58 5.82 -18.37 4.18
CA ASP A 58 5.59 -19.78 3.87
C ASP A 58 4.77 -20.50 4.95
N ILE A 59 4.85 -20.06 6.21
CA ILE A 59 4.19 -20.74 7.33
C ILE A 59 3.04 -19.92 7.89
N GLU A 60 3.23 -18.60 8.04
CA GLU A 60 2.24 -17.74 8.69
C GLU A 60 1.32 -17.02 7.69
N GLY A 61 1.54 -17.17 6.38
CA GLY A 61 0.73 -16.56 5.33
C GLY A 61 0.77 -15.03 5.32
N ALA A 62 1.85 -14.43 5.84
CA ALA A 62 2.06 -12.99 5.85
C ALA A 62 2.62 -12.48 4.52
N MET A 63 2.53 -11.17 4.29
CA MET A 63 3.05 -10.55 3.08
C MET A 63 4.58 -10.54 3.05
N TYR A 64 5.20 -10.31 4.20
CA TYR A 64 6.64 -10.34 4.42
C TYR A 64 6.96 -10.40 5.93
N GLY A 65 8.22 -10.61 6.26
CA GLY A 65 8.73 -10.58 7.63
C GLY A 65 10.04 -9.83 7.77
N ALA A 66 10.27 -9.20 8.93
CA ALA A 66 11.53 -8.52 9.23
C ALA A 66 11.92 -8.63 10.71
N CYS A 67 13.23 -8.58 10.97
CA CYS A 67 13.77 -8.48 12.32
C CYS A 67 13.60 -7.06 12.84
N GLN A 68 12.83 -6.91 13.91
CA GLN A 68 12.73 -5.65 14.65
C GLN A 68 13.70 -5.69 15.84
N PRO A 69 14.68 -4.77 15.92
CA PRO A 69 15.54 -4.66 17.09
C PRO A 69 14.73 -4.21 18.32
N ARG A 70 15.02 -4.80 19.48
CA ARG A 70 14.49 -4.39 20.79
C ARG A 70 15.65 -4.11 21.74
N LEU A 71 15.35 -3.56 22.93
CA LEU A 71 16.36 -3.31 23.97
C LEU A 71 17.20 -4.56 24.30
N LEU A 72 16.58 -5.74 24.24
CA LEU A 72 17.24 -7.02 24.41
C LEU A 72 16.90 -7.93 23.22
N GLY A 73 17.85 -8.05 22.30
CA GLY A 73 17.76 -8.93 21.13
C GLY A 73 16.92 -8.37 19.97
N SER A 74 16.56 -9.26 19.05
CA SER A 74 15.75 -8.98 17.87
C SER A 74 14.54 -9.91 17.85
N THR A 75 13.38 -9.40 17.47
CA THR A 75 12.16 -10.21 17.30
C THR A 75 11.74 -10.24 15.84
N CYS A 76 11.26 -11.38 15.36
CA CYS A 76 10.71 -11.48 14.01
C CYS A 76 9.26 -10.96 14.01
N LEU A 77 9.00 -9.91 13.22
CA LEU A 77 7.66 -9.39 12.96
C LEU A 77 7.20 -9.80 11.57
N CYS A 78 6.00 -10.37 11.50
CA CYS A 78 5.30 -10.66 10.26
C CYS A 78 4.31 -9.52 9.94
N TYR A 79 4.28 -9.11 8.68
CA TYR A 79 3.43 -8.04 8.18
C TYR A 79 2.29 -8.63 7.36
N VAL A 80 1.06 -8.44 7.84
CA VAL A 80 -0.16 -8.98 7.24
C VAL A 80 -1.05 -7.84 6.77
N ARG A 81 -1.92 -8.14 5.80
CA ARG A 81 -3.00 -7.21 5.48
C ARG A 81 -3.98 -7.14 6.65
N CYS A 82 -4.23 -5.92 7.06
CA CYS A 82 -5.42 -5.49 7.78
C CYS A 82 -6.07 -4.40 6.91
#